data_AF-A0A8T4MHU9-F1
#
_entry.id   AF-A0A8T4MHU9-F1
#
_cell.length_a   1.000
_cell.length_b   1.000
_cell.length_c   1.000
_cell.angle_alpha   90.00
_cell.angle_beta   90.00
_cell.angle_gamma   90.00
#
_symmetry.space_group_name_H-M   'P 1'
#
loop_
_entity.id
_entity.type
_entity.pdbx_description
1 polymer ?
#
loop_
_entity_poly.entity_id
_entity_poly.type
_entity_poly.pdbx_seq_one_letter_code
_entity_poly.pdbx_strand_id
1 'polypeptide(L)' 'MSKKEVKVYECICERCKHGWITRTEDLPVVCPKCKSPYWDKLTNRNENRA' A
#
# COMPACT_ATOMS: atom_id res chain seq x y z
N MET A 1 -16.32 -15.35 25.60
CA MET A 1 -15.46 -15.31 24.40
C MET A 1 -15.44 -13.88 23.90
N SER A 2 -14.33 -13.17 24.10
CA SER A 2 -14.21 -11.74 23.77
C SER A 2 -14.08 -11.58 22.26
N LYS A 3 -15.11 -11.01 21.61
CA LYS A 3 -15.01 -10.58 20.20
C LYS A 3 -13.96 -9.47 20.14
N LYS A 4 -12.89 -9.67 19.37
CA LYS A 4 -11.93 -8.61 19.04
C LYS A 4 -12.26 -8.10 17.64
N GLU A 5 -12.57 -6.82 17.54
CA GLU A 5 -12.71 -6.12 16.28
C GLU A 5 -11.31 -5.76 15.77
N VAL A 6 -10.99 -6.09 14.52
CA VAL A 6 -9.71 -5.77 13.89
C VAL A 6 -10.00 -4.89 12.68
N LYS A 7 -9.48 -3.67 12.67
CA LYS A 7 -9.54 -2.79 11.49
C LYS A 7 -8.47 -3.24 10.50
N VAL A 8 -8.89 -3.49 9.26
CA VAL A 8 -7.99 -3.85 8.16
C VAL A 8 -8.18 -2.85 7.02
N TYR A 9 -7.12 -2.59 6.28
CA TYR A 9 -7.08 -1.66 5.17
C TYR A 9 -6.73 -2.39 3.88
N GLU A 10 -7.40 -2.04 2.80
CA GLU A 10 -7.01 -2.46 1.46
C GLU A 10 -5.94 -1.50 0.94
N CYS A 11 -4.77 -2.04 0.60
CA CYS A 11 -3.62 -1.29 0.11
C CYS A 11 -3.32 -1.72 -1.33
N ILE A 12 -3.11 -0.75 -2.21
CA ILE A 12 -2.73 -0.99 -3.60
C ILE A 12 -1.42 -0.26 -3.86
N CYS A 13 -0.42 -0.97 -4.38
CA CYS A 13 0.83 -0.34 -4.77
C CYS A 13 0.73 0.27 -6.15
N GLU A 14 0.90 1.59 -6.24
CA GLU A 14 0.87 2.34 -7.50
C GLU A 14 2.05 2.02 -8.44
N ARG A 15 3.12 1.41 -7.91
CA ARG A 15 4.31 1.02 -8.70
C ARG A 15 4.15 -0.32 -9.39
N CYS A 16 3.70 -1.35 -8.67
CA CYS A 16 3.62 -2.72 -9.20
C CYS A 16 2.17 -3.20 -9.38
N LYS A 17 1.19 -2.34 -9.11
CA LYS A 17 -0.26 -2.59 -9.18
C LYS A 17 -0.71 -3.81 -8.36
N HIS A 18 0.05 -4.16 -7.32
CA HIS A 18 -0.30 -5.26 -6.44
C HIS A 18 -1.24 -4.74 -5.36
N GLY A 19 -2.42 -5.35 -5.23
CA GLY A 19 -3.32 -5.14 -4.10
C GLY A 19 -3.08 -6.16 -3.01
N TRP A 20 -3.11 -5.73 -1.75
CA TRP A 20 -3.09 -6.61 -0.57
C TRP A 20 -3.89 -5.99 0.57
N ILE A 21 -4.33 -6.84 1.50
CA ILE A 21 -5.10 -6.44 2.67
C ILE A 21 -4.19 -6.50 3.89
N THR A 22 -4.18 -5.44 4.72
CA THR A 22 -3.40 -5.44 5.96
C THR A 22 -3.97 -6.43 6.95
N ARG A 23 -3.10 -7.14 7.67
CA ARG A 23 -3.51 -8.06 8.75
C ARG A 23 -3.67 -7.34 10.09
N THR A 24 -3.26 -6.09 10.11
CA THR A 24 -3.21 -5.20 11.27
C THR A 24 -3.86 -3.88 10.90
N GLU A 25 -4.20 -3.13 11.93
CA GLU A 25 -4.68 -1.74 11.83
C GLU A 25 -3.59 -0.79 11.31
N ASP A 26 -2.33 -1.19 11.37
CA ASP A 26 -1.22 -0.44 10.77
C ASP A 26 -1.14 -0.60 9.25
N LEU A 27 -0.88 0.54 8.58
CA LEU A 27 -0.54 0.58 7.16
C LEU A 27 0.91 0.09 6.95
N PRO A 28 1.17 -0.66 5.87
CA PRO A 28 2.51 -1.15 5.57
C PRO A 28 3.41 0.01 5.17
N VAL A 29 4.66 0.01 5.63
CA VAL A 29 5.65 1.01 5.20
C VAL A 29 6.19 0.68 3.79
N VAL A 30 6.14 -0.59 3.38
CA VAL A 30 6.72 -1.08 2.12
C VAL A 30 5.75 -2.03 1.40
N CYS A 31 5.76 -2.01 0.07
CA CYS A 31 5.01 -3.01 -0.71
C CYS A 31 5.61 -4.42 -0.50
N PRO A 32 4.80 -5.44 -0.17
CA PRO A 32 5.29 -6.80 0.04
C PRO A 32 5.85 -7.46 -1.24
N LYS A 33 5.39 -7.01 -2.43
CA LYS A 33 5.82 -7.58 -3.72
C LYS A 33 7.10 -6.96 -4.25
N CYS A 34 7.16 -5.64 -4.37
CA CYS A 34 8.31 -4.93 -4.96
C CYS A 34 9.26 -4.31 -3.93
N LYS A 35 8.95 -4.43 -2.63
CA LYS A 35 9.72 -3.86 -1.51
C LYS A 35 9.94 -2.34 -1.60
N SER A 36 9.13 -1.65 -2.40
CA SER A 36 9.21 -0.19 -2.51
C SER A 36 8.56 0.46 -1.28
N PRO A 37 9.25 1.36 -0.57
CA PRO A 37 8.64 2.15 0.51
C PRO A 37 7.63 3.18 -0.01
N TYR A 38 7.77 3.57 -1.27
CA TYR A 38 6.87 4.52 -1.94
C TYR A 38 5.76 3.81 -2.69
N TRP A 39 5.07 2.89 -2.03
CA TRP A 39 4.00 2.12 -2.67
C TRP A 39 2.71 2.92 -2.84
N ASP A 40 2.44 3.84 -1.92
CA ASP A 40 1.30 4.79 -1.92
C ASP A 40 1.58 6.02 -2.80
N LYS A 41 2.86 6.35 -3.03
CA LYS A 41 3.20 7.51 -3.86
C LYS A 41 3.20 7.14 -5.33
N LEU A 42 2.30 7.77 -6.08
CA LEU A 42 2.43 7.91 -7.52
C LEU A 42 3.80 8.54 -7.83
N THR A 43 4.59 7.87 -8.66
CA THR A 43 5.78 8.48 -9.26
C THR A 43 5.26 9.49 -10.28
N ASN A 44 5.09 10.74 -9.87
CA ASN A 44 4.86 11.85 -10.78
C ASN A 44 6.12 12.04 -11.64
N ARG A 45 6.28 11.21 -12.68
CA ARG A 45 7.40 11.30 -13.63
C ARG A 45 7.08 12.17 -14.84
N ASN A 46 5.88 12.75 -14.89
CA ASN A 46 5.42 13.57 -16.01
C ASN A 46 4.99 14.96 -15.54
N GLU A 47 5.97 15.83 -15.31
CA GLU A 47 5.82 17.26 -15.56
C GLU A 47 6.99 17.59 -16.49
N ASN A 48 6.71 17.99 -17.74
CA ASN A 48 7.60 18.08 -18.91
C ASN A 48 7.65 16.83 -19.80
N ARG A 49 6.56 16.57 -20.53
CA ARG A 49 6.71 16.24 -21.95
C ARG A 49 6.52 17.54 -22.72
N ALA A 50 7.56 17.87 -23.48
CA ALA A 50 7.70 19.03 -24.36
C ALA A 50 6.57 19.14 -25.39
#